data_AF-A0AAN6GCD7-F1
#
_entry.id   AF-A0AAN6GCD7-F1
#
_cell.length_a   1.000
_cell.length_b   1.000
_cell.length_c   1.000
_cell.angle_alpha   90.00
_cell.angle_beta   90.00
_cell.angle_gamma   90.00
#
_symmetry.space_group_name_H-M   'P 1'
#
loop_
_entity.id
_entity.type
_entity.pdbx_description
1 polymer ?
#
loop_
_entity_poly.entity_id
_entity_poly.type
_entity_poly.pdbx_seq_one_letter_code
_entity_poly.pdbx_strand_id
1 'polypeptide(L)'
;MTNSNASPSSSPAATKQEPHPASAYAIVHRHDGKRCSSCNSSLGDTSYYRCETKDWICQICISQLVSQIRFWEKIDPPHFLASYYPTPVIFKELLFRNIAVLFQACKFASRKRFVEISRETSAEAAFNKARSLNKEVRSDWSTIKVKVMTLCQYLKFSQNTQLGHWLVATSGVRLIECSDDFWGEGSQGKGQNQLGRVLQRVRALIREEAPLPRELIDIQFP
;
A
#
# COMPACT_ATOMS: atom_id res chain seq x y z
N MET A 1 -57.77 9.70 19.07
CA MET A 1 -57.34 9.27 17.72
C MET A 1 -55.88 9.67 17.59
N THR A 2 -55.01 8.90 18.24
CA THR A 2 -54.09 7.90 17.64
C THR A 2 -52.79 8.54 17.15
N ASN A 3 -51.81 8.50 18.06
CA ASN A 3 -50.37 8.55 17.78
C ASN A 3 -50.02 7.67 16.59
N SER A 4 -49.18 8.17 15.68
CA SER A 4 -48.44 7.34 14.74
C SER A 4 -46.98 7.74 14.80
N ASN A 5 -46.26 7.09 15.71
CA ASN A 5 -44.81 7.02 15.73
C ASN A 5 -44.34 6.29 14.47
N ALA A 6 -43.67 6.99 13.56
CA ALA A 6 -42.83 6.37 12.55
C ALA A 6 -41.38 6.44 13.04
N SER A 7 -40.92 5.36 13.66
CA SER A 7 -39.51 5.14 13.97
C SER A 7 -38.71 5.02 12.67
N PRO A 8 -37.60 5.75 12.48
CA PRO A 8 -36.69 5.45 11.38
C PRO A 8 -35.93 4.17 11.71
N SER A 9 -36.10 3.15 10.87
CA SER A 9 -35.32 1.93 10.87
C SER A 9 -33.87 2.25 10.48
N SER A 10 -33.03 2.46 11.50
CA SER A 10 -31.58 2.49 11.31
C SER A 10 -31.10 1.08 10.98
N SER A 11 -30.78 0.86 9.71
CA SER A 11 -29.96 -0.29 9.31
C SER A 11 -28.62 -0.19 10.04
N PRO A 12 -28.13 -1.27 10.69
CA PRO A 12 -26.87 -1.21 11.40
C PRO A 12 -25.75 -0.95 10.40
N ALA A 13 -24.98 0.11 10.67
CA ALA A 13 -23.77 0.44 9.94
C ALA A 13 -22.89 -0.80 9.84
N ALA A 14 -22.48 -1.15 8.62
CA ALA A 14 -21.53 -2.23 8.37
C ALA A 14 -20.31 -2.02 9.28
N THR A 15 -20.18 -2.87 10.29
CA THR A 15 -19.06 -2.86 11.22
C THR A 15 -17.80 -3.06 10.41
N LYS A 16 -16.91 -2.06 10.45
CA LYS A 16 -15.55 -2.13 9.90
C LYS A 16 -14.89 -3.35 10.54
N GLN A 17 -14.82 -4.47 9.81
CA GLN A 17 -14.12 -5.65 10.29
C GLN A 17 -12.63 -5.33 10.27
N GLU A 18 -12.09 -5.15 11.47
CA GLU A 18 -10.67 -5.05 11.69
C GLU A 18 -9.98 -6.29 11.14
N PRO A 19 -8.79 -6.12 10.55
CA PRO A 19 -8.10 -7.24 9.92
C PRO A 19 -7.65 -8.29 10.95
N HIS A 20 -7.58 -9.54 10.50
CA HIS A 20 -7.42 -10.73 11.34
C HIS A 20 -6.18 -10.64 12.27
N PRO A 21 -6.27 -11.07 13.54
CA PRO A 21 -5.21 -10.98 14.55
C PRO A 21 -3.88 -11.68 14.19
N ALA A 22 -3.89 -12.56 13.18
CA ALA A 22 -2.71 -13.21 12.61
C ALA A 22 -2.01 -12.40 11.49
N SER A 23 -2.28 -11.11 11.37
CA SER A 23 -1.64 -10.27 10.37
C SER A 23 -0.37 -9.68 10.97
N ALA A 24 0.80 -10.06 10.45
CA ALA A 24 2.08 -9.49 10.85
C ALA A 24 2.16 -8.02 10.40
N TYR A 25 1.75 -7.10 11.28
CA TYR A 25 1.94 -5.68 11.08
C TYR A 25 3.32 -5.28 11.61
N ALA A 26 4.13 -4.63 10.77
CA ALA A 26 5.15 -3.73 11.31
C ALA A 26 4.43 -2.44 11.76
N ILE A 27 3.83 -2.45 12.96
CA ILE A 27 3.42 -1.20 13.59
C ILE A 27 4.64 -0.67 14.33
N VAL A 28 5.23 0.38 13.75
CA VAL A 28 6.35 1.10 14.34
C VAL A 28 5.84 1.85 15.56
N HIS A 29 6.13 1.33 16.75
CA HIS A 29 5.97 2.06 18.00
C HIS A 29 7.34 2.25 18.68
N ARG A 30 7.59 3.45 19.22
CA ARG A 30 8.69 3.68 20.17
C ARG A 30 8.39 2.94 21.46
N HIS A 31 9.31 2.09 21.90
CA HIS A 31 9.17 1.36 23.15
C HIS A 31 10.47 1.36 23.92
N ASP A 32 10.60 2.31 24.84
CA ASP A 32 11.63 2.26 25.85
C ASP A 32 11.43 1.07 26.79
N GLY A 33 12.52 0.33 27.05
CA GLY A 33 12.59 -0.70 28.08
C GLY A 33 11.91 -2.04 27.77
N LYS A 34 11.52 -2.31 26.51
CA LYS A 34 10.99 -3.62 26.11
C LYS A 34 12.11 -4.57 25.66
N ARG A 35 11.87 -5.88 25.76
CA ARG A 35 12.80 -6.95 25.33
C ARG A 35 12.12 -7.84 24.30
N CYS A 36 12.92 -8.40 23.39
CA CYS A 36 12.48 -9.37 22.42
C CYS A 36 11.98 -10.65 23.13
N SER A 37 10.75 -11.08 22.89
CA SER A 37 10.21 -12.31 23.45
C SER A 37 10.90 -13.58 22.92
N SER A 38 11.66 -13.50 21.81
CA SER A 38 12.34 -14.65 21.21
C SER A 38 13.81 -14.80 21.66
N CYS A 39 14.62 -13.73 21.59
CA CYS A 39 16.04 -13.78 21.98
C CYS A 39 16.38 -12.96 23.22
N ASN A 40 15.38 -12.33 23.84
CA ASN A 40 15.53 -11.51 25.03
C ASN A 40 16.47 -10.30 24.86
N SER A 41 16.81 -9.89 23.64
CA SER A 41 17.59 -8.66 23.40
C SER A 41 16.79 -7.41 23.75
N SER A 42 17.45 -6.36 24.25
CA SER A 42 16.81 -5.06 24.45
C SER A 42 16.32 -4.50 23.11
N LEU A 43 15.08 -4.00 23.09
CA LEU A 43 14.51 -3.29 21.97
C LEU A 43 14.83 -1.80 22.18
N GLY A 44 15.61 -1.19 21.26
CA GLY A 44 16.03 0.21 21.36
C GLY A 44 14.96 1.24 20.95
N ASP A 45 15.38 2.49 20.74
CA ASP A 45 14.52 3.61 20.30
C ASP A 45 13.89 3.47 18.89
N THR A 46 14.25 2.42 18.18
CA THR A 46 13.95 2.21 16.76
C THR A 46 12.95 1.07 16.57
N SER A 47 11.69 1.41 16.29
CA SER A 47 10.71 0.68 15.46
C SER A 47 10.76 -0.87 15.45
N TYR A 48 9.88 -1.55 16.21
CA TYR A 48 9.80 -3.02 16.24
C TYR A 48 8.44 -3.61 15.87
N TYR A 49 8.47 -4.90 15.52
CA TYR A 49 7.41 -5.68 14.87
C TYR A 49 6.45 -6.33 15.88
N ARG A 50 5.15 -6.32 15.57
CA ARG A 50 4.15 -7.12 16.28
C ARG A 50 3.92 -8.41 15.50
N CYS A 51 4.41 -9.52 16.04
CA CYS A 51 4.02 -10.85 15.57
C CYS A 51 2.66 -11.22 16.22
N GLU A 52 2.01 -12.27 15.72
CA GLU A 52 0.60 -12.69 15.86
C GLU A 52 0.02 -12.84 17.30
N THR A 53 0.75 -12.46 18.34
CA THR A 53 0.33 -12.46 19.75
C THR A 53 0.83 -11.19 20.42
N LYS A 54 0.56 -10.95 21.71
CA LYS A 54 0.87 -9.67 22.38
C LYS A 54 2.37 -9.44 22.66
N ASP A 55 3.25 -10.09 21.89
CA ASP A 55 4.67 -10.25 22.13
C ASP A 55 5.54 -9.43 21.17
N TRP A 56 6.58 -8.79 21.70
CA TRP A 56 7.50 -7.95 20.95
C TRP A 56 8.68 -8.79 20.43
N ILE A 57 8.96 -8.80 19.13
CA ILE A 57 10.07 -9.57 18.55
C ILE A 57 11.05 -8.64 17.83
N CYS A 58 12.36 -8.83 18.04
CA CYS A 58 13.39 -8.03 17.39
C CYS A 58 13.53 -8.37 15.90
N GLN A 59 14.17 -7.48 15.13
CA GLN A 59 14.37 -7.62 13.69
C GLN A 59 15.05 -8.94 13.28
N ILE A 60 16.03 -9.41 14.06
CA ILE A 60 16.76 -10.65 13.74
C ILE A 60 15.81 -11.85 13.88
N CYS A 61 15.14 -11.98 15.02
CA CYS A 61 14.23 -13.08 15.28
C CYS A 61 13.02 -13.07 14.35
N ILE A 62 12.40 -11.91 14.10
CA ILE A 62 11.27 -11.81 13.17
C ILE A 62 11.70 -12.17 11.73
N SER A 63 12.90 -11.78 11.30
CA SER A 63 13.42 -12.14 9.97
C SER A 63 13.65 -13.64 9.79
N GLN A 64 13.86 -14.36 10.89
CA GLN A 64 14.00 -15.82 10.92
C GLN A 64 12.66 -16.54 11.09
N LEU A 65 11.69 -15.89 11.73
CA LEU A 65 10.39 -16.46 12.07
C LEU A 65 9.33 -16.26 10.99
N VAL A 66 9.42 -15.20 10.19
CA VAL A 66 8.30 -14.78 9.35
C VAL A 66 8.65 -14.86 7.87
N SER A 67 8.06 -15.85 7.21
CA SER A 67 8.12 -16.02 5.74
C SER A 67 7.30 -14.96 4.99
N GLN A 68 6.51 -14.13 5.70
CA GLN A 68 5.57 -13.17 5.11
C GLN A 68 5.38 -11.88 5.93
N ILE A 69 5.22 -10.74 5.26
CA ILE A 69 4.74 -9.47 5.85
C ILE A 69 3.35 -9.20 5.26
N ARG A 70 2.38 -8.95 6.13
CA ARG A 70 0.98 -8.65 5.76
C ARG A 70 0.68 -7.18 6.01
N PHE A 71 0.08 -6.50 5.05
CA PHE A 71 -0.30 -5.09 5.20
C PHE A 71 -1.61 -4.79 4.46
N TRP A 72 -2.21 -3.65 4.80
CA TRP A 72 -3.46 -3.19 4.21
C TRP A 72 -3.36 -1.72 3.83
N GLU A 73 -3.91 -1.33 2.67
CA GLU A 73 -3.88 0.05 2.18
C GLU A 73 -4.56 1.06 3.11
N LYS A 74 -5.60 0.65 3.84
CA LYS A 74 -6.48 1.54 4.63
C LYS A 74 -6.24 1.48 6.14
N ILE A 75 -5.19 0.81 6.59
CA ILE A 75 -4.79 0.90 8.00
C ILE A 75 -4.36 2.34 8.33
N ASP A 76 -4.66 2.81 9.54
CA ASP A 76 -4.30 4.15 10.01
C ASP A 76 -3.40 4.06 11.26
N PRO A 77 -2.15 4.55 11.22
CA PRO A 77 -1.47 5.10 10.04
C PRO A 77 -1.13 4.02 8.98
N PRO A 78 -1.08 4.37 7.68
CA PRO A 78 -0.77 3.40 6.62
C PRO A 78 0.61 2.77 6.81
N HIS A 79 0.74 1.49 6.46
CA HIS A 79 2.03 0.81 6.41
C HIS A 79 2.90 1.40 5.29
N PHE A 80 4.23 1.45 5.46
CA PHE A 80 5.12 2.06 4.44
C PHE A 80 5.08 1.34 3.07
N LEU A 81 4.63 0.08 3.02
CA LEU A 81 4.40 -0.67 1.77
C LEU A 81 3.11 -0.26 1.03
N ALA A 82 2.15 0.33 1.74
CA ALA A 82 0.88 0.78 1.18
C ALA A 82 1.09 1.93 0.18
N SER A 83 0.31 1.91 -0.90
CA SER A 83 0.22 2.99 -1.89
C SER A 83 -0.32 4.29 -1.29
N TYR A 84 -1.11 4.19 -0.22
CA TYR A 84 -1.71 5.33 0.49
C TYR A 84 -0.71 6.07 1.39
N TYR A 85 0.43 5.45 1.73
CA TYR A 85 1.46 6.03 2.60
C TYR A 85 1.92 7.41 2.08
N PRO A 86 1.98 8.46 2.93
CA PRO A 86 2.24 9.84 2.51
C PRO A 86 3.69 10.00 2.06
N THR A 87 3.93 9.82 0.76
CA THR A 87 5.25 9.84 0.13
C THR A 87 5.19 10.66 -1.15
N PRO A 88 5.58 11.95 -1.09
CA PRO A 88 5.59 12.77 -2.27
C PRO A 88 6.47 12.15 -3.37
N VAL A 89 5.96 12.15 -4.60
CA VAL A 89 6.70 11.71 -5.79
C VAL A 89 6.52 12.72 -6.91
N ILE A 90 7.59 12.98 -7.65
CA ILE A 90 7.56 13.83 -8.83
C ILE A 90 7.49 12.93 -10.06
N PHE A 91 6.52 13.20 -10.94
CA PHE A 91 6.38 12.50 -12.21
C PHE A 91 5.77 13.42 -13.26
N LYS A 92 6.38 13.48 -14.46
CA LYS A 92 5.94 14.36 -15.57
C LYS A 92 5.73 15.83 -15.11
N GLU A 93 6.70 16.33 -14.34
CA GLU A 93 6.76 17.68 -13.78
C GLU A 93 5.63 18.01 -12.78
N LEU A 94 4.87 17.01 -12.33
CA LEU A 94 3.84 17.17 -11.32
C LEU A 94 4.26 16.50 -10.02
N LEU A 95 3.96 17.15 -8.90
CA LEU A 95 4.10 16.59 -7.56
C LEU A 95 2.82 15.86 -7.17
N PHE A 96 2.94 14.61 -6.78
CA PHE A 96 1.86 13.79 -6.23
C PHE A 96 2.14 13.54 -4.77
N ARG A 97 1.15 13.72 -3.89
CA ARG A 97 1.29 13.53 -2.44
C ARG A 97 1.66 12.09 -2.02
N ASN A 98 1.21 11.13 -2.82
CA ASN A 98 1.50 9.71 -2.70
C ASN A 98 1.21 9.03 -4.04
N ILE A 99 1.65 7.78 -4.16
CA ILE A 99 1.49 7.04 -5.40
C ILE A 99 0.07 6.58 -5.68
N ALA A 100 -0.80 6.51 -4.67
CA ALA A 100 -2.20 6.22 -4.91
C ALA A 100 -2.85 7.33 -5.75
N VAL A 101 -2.54 8.60 -5.50
CA VAL A 101 -3.00 9.72 -6.35
C VAL A 101 -2.42 9.61 -7.76
N LEU A 102 -1.11 9.36 -7.90
CA LEU A 102 -0.46 9.15 -9.20
C LEU A 102 -1.13 8.00 -9.99
N PHE A 103 -1.38 6.88 -9.33
CA PHE A 103 -2.02 5.71 -9.94
C PHE A 103 -3.42 6.03 -10.48
N GLN A 104 -4.20 6.84 -9.76
CA GLN A 104 -5.50 7.29 -10.26
C GLN A 104 -5.37 8.26 -11.44
N ALA A 105 -4.37 9.16 -11.43
CA ALA A 105 -4.13 10.08 -12.54
C ALA A 105 -3.75 9.33 -13.83
N CYS A 106 -2.94 8.28 -13.71
CA CYS A 106 -2.50 7.44 -14.83
C CYS A 106 -3.63 6.65 -15.54
N LYS A 107 -4.85 6.64 -14.98
CA LYS A 107 -6.03 6.06 -15.65
C LYS A 107 -6.46 6.84 -16.89
N PHE A 108 -6.03 8.09 -17.02
CA PHE A 108 -6.49 8.99 -18.08
C PHE A 108 -5.38 9.26 -19.08
N ALA A 109 -5.69 9.21 -20.38
CA ALA A 109 -4.78 9.60 -21.45
C ALA A 109 -4.76 11.13 -21.68
N SER A 110 -5.76 11.84 -21.16
CA SER A 110 -5.86 13.30 -21.27
C SER A 110 -4.98 14.01 -20.24
N ARG A 111 -4.13 14.94 -20.69
CA ARG A 111 -3.32 15.80 -19.80
C ARG A 111 -4.19 16.60 -18.83
N LYS A 112 -5.37 17.04 -19.28
CA LYS A 112 -6.33 17.77 -18.43
C LYS A 112 -6.74 16.93 -17.21
N ARG A 113 -7.15 15.69 -17.43
CA ARG A 113 -7.57 14.78 -16.34
C ARG A 113 -6.40 14.36 -15.45
N PHE A 114 -5.23 14.14 -16.06
CA PHE A 114 -4.01 13.83 -15.34
C PHE A 114 -3.64 14.92 -14.31
N VAL A 115 -3.62 16.19 -14.75
CA VAL A 115 -3.37 17.36 -13.89
C VAL A 115 -4.49 17.60 -12.89
N GLU A 116 -5.75 17.35 -13.27
CA GLU A 116 -6.88 17.50 -12.35
C GLU A 116 -6.78 16.53 -11.18
N ILE A 117 -6.50 15.25 -11.44
CA ILE A 117 -6.36 14.24 -10.38
C ILE A 117 -5.09 14.46 -9.55
N SER A 118 -4.01 14.98 -10.13
CA SER A 118 -2.77 15.25 -9.38
C SER A 118 -2.96 16.26 -8.24
N ARG A 119 -4.01 17.09 -8.29
CA ARG A 119 -4.34 18.12 -7.29
C ARG A 119 -5.19 17.61 -6.14
N GLU A 120 -5.62 16.35 -6.16
CA GLU A 120 -6.50 15.80 -5.12
C GLU A 120 -5.77 15.65 -3.77
N THR A 121 -6.46 15.97 -2.69
CA THR A 121 -5.87 16.16 -1.35
C THR A 121 -5.65 14.85 -0.59
N SER A 122 -6.18 13.73 -1.08
CA SER A 122 -6.01 12.40 -0.49
C SER A 122 -6.12 11.30 -1.53
N ALA A 123 -5.60 10.11 -1.21
CA ALA A 123 -5.76 8.92 -2.04
C ALA A 123 -7.24 8.57 -2.26
N GLU A 124 -8.07 8.76 -1.24
CA GLU A 124 -9.51 8.50 -1.31
C GLU A 124 -10.25 9.51 -2.19
N ALA A 125 -9.90 10.80 -2.10
CA ALA A 125 -10.43 11.83 -2.98
C ALA A 125 -10.09 11.55 -4.46
N ALA A 126 -8.81 11.23 -4.74
CA ALA A 126 -8.36 10.84 -6.07
C ALA A 126 -9.09 9.60 -6.60
N PHE A 127 -9.29 8.59 -5.75
CA PHE A 127 -10.01 7.37 -6.10
C PHE A 127 -11.47 7.64 -6.44
N ASN A 128 -12.18 8.39 -5.59
CA ASN A 128 -13.58 8.73 -5.78
C ASN A 128 -13.79 9.56 -7.05
N LYS A 129 -12.88 10.51 -7.31
CA LYS A 129 -12.94 11.31 -8.53
C LYS A 129 -12.61 10.54 -9.79
N ALA A 130 -11.58 9.69 -9.76
CA ALA A 130 -11.29 8.83 -10.91
C ALA A 130 -12.45 7.85 -11.19
N ARG A 131 -13.14 7.39 -10.14
CA ARG A 131 -14.34 6.55 -10.26
C ARG A 131 -15.52 7.30 -10.88
N SER A 132 -15.78 8.55 -10.53
CA SER A 132 -16.87 9.33 -11.15
C SER A 132 -16.60 9.60 -12.64
N LEU A 133 -15.34 9.61 -13.05
CA LEU A 133 -14.88 9.79 -14.43
C LEU A 133 -14.61 8.47 -15.17
N ASN A 134 -15.18 7.34 -14.73
CA ASN A 134 -14.86 6.02 -15.28
C ASN A 134 -15.03 5.90 -16.81
N LYS A 135 -15.92 6.70 -17.42
CA LYS A 135 -16.15 6.74 -18.88
C LYS A 135 -14.97 7.32 -19.68
N GLU A 136 -14.07 8.06 -19.03
CA GLU A 136 -12.90 8.70 -19.64
C GLU A 136 -11.60 7.91 -19.38
N VAL A 137 -11.68 6.78 -18.67
CA VAL A 137 -10.54 5.91 -18.43
C VAL A 137 -10.06 5.33 -19.76
N ARG A 138 -8.74 5.31 -19.97
CA ARG A 138 -8.10 4.77 -21.17
C ARG A 138 -8.49 3.31 -21.43
N SER A 139 -8.64 2.95 -22.70
CA SER A 139 -9.16 1.64 -23.12
C SER A 139 -8.25 0.46 -22.78
N ASP A 140 -6.94 0.67 -22.69
CA ASP A 140 -5.91 -0.32 -22.37
C ASP A 140 -5.65 -0.47 -20.85
N TRP A 141 -6.43 0.22 -20.00
CA TRP A 141 -6.19 0.26 -18.54
C TRP A 141 -6.12 -1.11 -17.88
N SER A 142 -7.01 -2.03 -18.27
CA SER A 142 -7.05 -3.40 -17.73
C SER A 142 -5.73 -4.16 -17.95
N THR A 143 -5.07 -3.89 -19.09
CA THR A 143 -3.81 -4.53 -19.51
C THR A 143 -2.60 -3.86 -18.86
N ILE A 144 -2.64 -2.55 -18.65
CA ILE A 144 -1.45 -1.80 -18.17
C ILE A 144 -1.44 -1.53 -16.67
N LYS A 145 -2.55 -1.67 -15.95
CA LYS A 145 -2.67 -1.28 -14.52
C LYS A 145 -1.56 -1.86 -13.63
N VAL A 146 -1.12 -3.10 -13.85
CA VAL A 146 -0.05 -3.72 -13.06
C VAL A 146 1.31 -3.09 -13.39
N LYS A 147 1.56 -2.77 -14.66
CA LYS A 147 2.78 -2.07 -15.09
C LYS A 147 2.83 -0.65 -14.54
N VAL A 148 1.72 0.08 -14.62
CA VAL A 148 1.57 1.41 -14.02
C VAL A 148 1.82 1.36 -12.51
N MET A 149 1.25 0.40 -11.79
CA MET A 149 1.51 0.23 -10.35
C MET A 149 2.98 -0.07 -10.06
N THR A 150 3.63 -0.88 -10.91
CA THR A 150 5.07 -1.17 -10.80
C THR A 150 5.90 0.10 -10.95
N LEU A 151 5.60 0.93 -11.94
CA LEU A 151 6.26 2.22 -12.13
C LEU A 151 6.01 3.15 -10.93
N CYS A 152 4.77 3.26 -10.47
CA CYS A 152 4.42 4.07 -9.31
C CYS A 152 5.23 3.65 -8.07
N GLN A 153 5.24 2.36 -7.73
CA GLN A 153 6.00 1.84 -6.59
C GLN A 153 7.51 2.06 -6.77
N TYR A 154 8.04 1.85 -7.98
CA TYR A 154 9.43 2.16 -8.26
C TYR A 154 9.75 3.64 -7.97
N LEU A 155 8.95 4.59 -8.48
CA LEU A 155 9.13 6.02 -8.23
C LEU A 155 9.10 6.35 -6.73
N LYS A 156 8.17 5.75 -5.98
CA LYS A 156 8.10 5.93 -4.52
C LYS A 156 9.42 5.55 -3.86
N PHE A 157 9.88 4.33 -4.08
CA PHE A 157 11.01 3.77 -3.36
C PHE A 157 12.36 4.26 -3.90
N SER A 158 12.44 4.68 -5.16
CA SER A 158 13.66 5.27 -5.74
C SER A 158 13.83 6.74 -5.37
N GLN A 159 12.75 7.54 -5.32
CA GLN A 159 12.81 8.95 -4.91
C GLN A 159 12.87 9.14 -3.40
N ASN A 160 12.40 8.17 -2.61
CA ASN A 160 12.46 8.19 -1.15
C ASN A 160 13.44 7.12 -0.66
N THR A 161 14.74 7.45 -0.68
CA THR A 161 15.85 6.51 -0.45
C THR A 161 15.74 5.70 0.85
N GLN A 162 15.30 6.32 1.94
CA GLN A 162 15.08 5.62 3.22
C GLN A 162 14.04 4.49 3.09
N LEU A 163 12.95 4.73 2.37
CA LEU A 163 11.93 3.70 2.13
C LEU A 163 12.45 2.63 1.17
N GLY A 164 13.26 3.01 0.18
CA GLY A 164 13.95 2.06 -0.69
C GLY A 164 14.80 1.08 0.11
N HIS A 165 15.60 1.57 1.07
CA HIS A 165 16.35 0.73 1.98
C HIS A 165 15.45 -0.20 2.82
N TRP A 166 14.33 0.31 3.34
CA TRP A 166 13.38 -0.51 4.09
C TRP A 166 12.76 -1.62 3.22
N LEU A 167 12.41 -1.32 1.96
CA LEU A 167 11.91 -2.33 1.03
C LEU A 167 12.95 -3.41 0.76
N VAL A 168 14.21 -3.03 0.48
CA VAL A 168 15.32 -3.98 0.26
C VAL A 168 15.55 -4.85 1.50
N ALA A 169 15.46 -4.27 2.70
CA ALA A 169 15.59 -5.00 3.96
C ALA A 169 14.54 -6.11 4.17
N THR A 170 13.43 -6.10 3.42
CA THR A 170 12.45 -7.21 3.42
C THR A 170 12.88 -8.43 2.60
N SER A 171 14.13 -8.47 2.11
CA SER A 171 14.65 -9.57 1.27
C SER A 171 14.35 -10.96 1.87
N GLY A 172 13.99 -11.91 1.00
CA GLY A 172 13.59 -13.27 1.42
C GLY A 172 12.18 -13.38 1.98
N VAL A 173 11.51 -12.26 2.31
CA VAL A 173 10.15 -12.26 2.86
C VAL A 173 9.11 -12.04 1.75
N ARG A 174 7.99 -12.77 1.83
CA ARG A 174 6.82 -12.58 0.96
C ARG A 174 6.01 -11.37 1.42
N LEU A 175 5.69 -10.45 0.52
CA LEU A 175 4.87 -9.28 0.86
C LEU A 175 3.43 -9.55 0.45
N ILE A 176 2.48 -9.32 1.35
CA ILE A 176 1.07 -9.68 1.17
C ILE A 176 0.19 -8.47 1.48
N GLU A 177 -0.55 -8.02 0.47
CA GLU A 177 -1.62 -7.04 0.66
C GLU A 177 -2.94 -7.79 0.99
N CYS A 178 -3.76 -7.27 1.90
CA CYS A 178 -4.92 -7.98 2.45
C CYS A 178 -6.31 -7.36 2.09
N SER A 179 -6.40 -6.52 1.06
CA SER A 179 -7.65 -5.80 0.70
C SER A 179 -8.63 -6.62 -0.15
N ASP A 180 -8.40 -6.68 -1.45
CA ASP A 180 -9.27 -7.31 -2.45
C ASP A 180 -8.58 -8.49 -3.14
N ASP A 181 -9.35 -9.29 -3.88
CA ASP A 181 -8.84 -10.52 -4.52
C ASP A 181 -7.88 -10.27 -5.69
N PHE A 182 -7.75 -9.03 -6.17
CA PHE A 182 -6.84 -8.69 -7.26
C PHE A 182 -5.52 -8.13 -6.74
N TRP A 183 -5.57 -7.01 -6.01
CA TRP A 183 -4.37 -6.37 -5.47
C TRP A 183 -3.82 -7.11 -4.25
N GLY A 184 -4.68 -7.72 -3.45
CA GLY A 184 -4.33 -8.48 -2.25
C GLY A 184 -4.73 -9.96 -2.33
N GLU A 185 -4.69 -10.63 -1.18
CA GLU A 185 -5.18 -12.01 -1.01
C GLU A 185 -6.67 -12.10 -0.64
N GLY A 186 -7.33 -10.96 -0.45
CA GLY A 186 -8.72 -10.89 0.00
C GLY A 186 -8.98 -11.57 1.36
N SER A 187 -10.25 -11.64 1.74
CA SER A 187 -10.67 -12.18 3.04
C SER A 187 -10.46 -13.70 3.17
N GLN A 188 -10.40 -14.41 2.03
CA GLN A 188 -10.25 -15.87 1.98
C GLN A 188 -8.80 -16.33 1.75
N GLY A 189 -7.85 -15.40 1.64
CA GLY A 189 -6.43 -15.75 1.42
C GLY A 189 -6.13 -16.31 0.02
N LYS A 190 -7.06 -16.20 -0.93
CA LYS A 190 -6.98 -16.81 -2.28
C LYS A 190 -6.84 -15.78 -3.41
N GLY A 191 -6.78 -14.49 -3.07
CA GLY A 191 -6.55 -13.43 -4.03
C GLY A 191 -5.15 -13.50 -4.66
N GLN A 192 -4.96 -12.72 -5.73
CA GLN A 192 -3.78 -12.78 -6.58
C GLN A 192 -2.54 -12.12 -5.93
N ASN A 193 -2.75 -11.25 -4.94
CA ASN A 193 -1.69 -10.48 -4.27
C ASN A 193 -0.79 -9.73 -5.28
N GLN A 194 -1.41 -9.09 -6.29
CA GLN A 194 -0.66 -8.38 -7.32
C GLN A 194 0.22 -7.27 -6.73
N LEU A 195 -0.23 -6.56 -5.69
CA LEU A 195 0.56 -5.51 -5.06
C LEU A 195 1.81 -6.08 -4.37
N GLY A 196 1.67 -7.19 -3.64
CA GLY A 196 2.79 -7.89 -3.04
C GLY A 196 3.84 -8.31 -4.07
N ARG A 197 3.38 -8.89 -5.19
CA ARG A 197 4.26 -9.26 -6.32
C ARG A 197 4.95 -8.06 -6.95
N VAL A 198 4.23 -6.96 -7.14
CA VAL A 198 4.79 -5.69 -7.64
C VAL A 198 5.88 -5.18 -6.71
N LEU A 199 5.65 -5.15 -5.40
CA LEU A 199 6.63 -4.71 -4.42
C LEU A 199 7.88 -5.58 -4.43
N GLN A 200 7.73 -6.90 -4.53
CA GLN A 200 8.88 -7.82 -4.64
C GLN A 200 9.67 -7.61 -5.93
N ARG A 201 8.99 -7.28 -7.03
CA ARG A 201 9.65 -6.92 -8.28
C ARG A 201 10.42 -5.60 -8.15
N VAL A 202 9.81 -4.57 -7.58
CA VAL A 202 10.46 -3.27 -7.33
C VAL A 202 11.64 -3.43 -6.37
N ARG A 203 11.53 -4.28 -5.35
CA ARG A 203 12.61 -4.63 -4.44
C ARG A 203 13.85 -5.15 -5.18
N ALA A 204 13.65 -6.05 -6.15
CA ALA A 204 14.74 -6.55 -6.97
C ALA A 204 15.38 -5.43 -7.82
N LEU A 205 14.56 -4.63 -8.50
CA LEU A 205 15.04 -3.50 -9.32
C LEU A 205 15.90 -2.51 -8.52
N ILE A 206 15.47 -2.16 -7.29
CA ILE A 206 16.20 -1.21 -6.44
C ILE A 206 17.48 -1.84 -5.90
N ARG A 207 17.43 -3.10 -5.43
CA ARG A 207 18.60 -3.80 -4.89
C ARG A 207 19.71 -3.96 -5.93
N GLU A 208 19.33 -4.20 -7.18
CA GLU A 208 20.26 -4.43 -8.28
C GLU A 208 20.66 -3.14 -9.01
N GLU A 209 20.14 -1.98 -8.58
CA GLU A 209 20.25 -0.70 -9.30
C GLU A 209 19.92 -0.84 -10.80
N ALA A 210 18.98 -1.74 -11.10
CA ALA A 210 18.70 -2.14 -12.46
C ALA A 210 17.97 -1.00 -13.21
N PRO A 211 18.25 -0.84 -14.51
CA PRO A 211 17.48 0.09 -15.34
C PRO A 211 16.00 -0.32 -15.36
N LEU A 212 15.12 0.67 -15.50
CA LEU A 212 13.70 0.39 -15.64
C LEU A 212 13.44 -0.52 -16.85
N PRO A 213 12.68 -1.62 -16.69
CA PRO A 213 12.31 -2.48 -17.79
C PRO A 213 11.60 -1.72 -18.91
N ARG A 214 11.91 -2.04 -20.18
CA ARG A 214 11.37 -1.33 -21.35
C ARG A 214 9.86 -1.26 -21.36
N GLU A 215 9.18 -2.32 -20.94
CA GLU A 215 7.72 -2.37 -20.89
C GLU A 215 7.08 -1.40 -19.87
N LEU A 216 7.86 -0.83 -18.95
CA LEU A 216 7.43 0.25 -18.06
C LEU A 216 7.71 1.63 -18.66
N ILE A 217 8.78 1.76 -19.45
CA ILE A 217 9.18 2.98 -20.15
C ILE A 217 8.23 3.25 -21.32
N ASP A 218 7.84 2.21 -22.05
CA ASP A 218 7.01 2.30 -23.26
C ASP A 218 5.54 2.66 -22.97
N ILE A 219 5.15 2.74 -21.69
CA ILE A 219 3.81 3.20 -21.32
C ILE A 219 3.68 4.67 -21.67
N GLN A 220 2.76 4.97 -22.57
CA GLN A 220 2.43 6.34 -22.92
C GLN A 220 1.65 6.99 -21.76
N PHE A 221 2.21 8.06 -21.21
CA PHE A 221 1.56 8.91 -20.22
C PHE A 221 1.30 10.31 -20.78
N PRO A 222 0.29 11.03 -20.28
CA PRO A 222 -0.06 12.37 -20.74
C PRO A 222 1.00 13.44 -20.47
#